data_AF-Q1QMW4-F1
#
_entry.id   AF-Q1QMW4-F1
#
_cell.length_a   1.000
_cell.length_b   1.000
_cell.length_c   1.000
_cell.angle_alpha   90.00
_cell.angle_beta   90.00
_cell.angle_gamma   90.00
#
_symmetry.space_group_name_H-M   'P 1'
#
loop_
_entity.id
_entity.type
_entity.pdbx_description
1 polymer ?
#
loop_
_entity_poly.entity_id
_entity_poly.type
_entity_poly.pdbx_seq_one_letter_code
_entity_poly.pdbx_strand_id
1 'polypeptide(L)' 'MMTANQVKAKFEAEGISVAEWARAKGYNLRTVYAVLSGRRKSQRGIGHQIAVDLGLKAEPKKLLFRPLVNAAE' A
#
# COMPACT_ATOMS: atom_id res chain seq x y z
N MET A 1 -2.86 12.76 0.44
CA MET A 1 -3.20 11.44 -0.15
C MET A 1 -3.43 11.66 -1.63
N MET A 2 -2.96 10.75 -2.47
CA MET A 2 -3.18 10.77 -3.91
C MET A 2 -4.52 10.15 -4.27
N THR A 3 -5.03 10.45 -5.47
CA THR A 3 -6.13 9.72 -6.08
C THR A 3 -5.59 8.59 -6.97
N ALA A 4 -6.42 7.59 -7.27
CA ALA A 4 -6.03 6.49 -8.16
C ALA A 4 -5.60 6.99 -9.56
N ASN A 5 -6.20 8.08 -10.06
CA ASN A 5 -5.81 8.68 -11.33
C ASN A 5 -4.44 9.35 -11.25
N GLN A 6 -4.14 10.04 -10.15
CA GLN A 6 -2.81 10.61 -9.92
C GLN A 6 -1.72 9.52 -9.83
N VAL A 7 -2.03 8.39 -9.20
CA VAL A 7 -1.11 7.25 -9.16
C VAL A 7 -0.82 6.69 -10.56
N LYS A 8 -1.84 6.56 -11.41
CA LYS A 8 -1.65 6.12 -12.80
C LYS A 8 -0.83 7.13 -13.61
N ALA A 9 -1.15 8.42 -13.49
CA ALA A 9 -0.39 9.48 -14.16
C ALA A 9 1.08 9.52 -13.70
N LYS A 10 1.35 9.24 -12.42
CA LYS A 10 2.72 9.12 -11.91
C LYS A 10 3.46 7.98 -12.59
N PHE A 11 2.84 6.80 -12.70
CA PHE A 11 3.44 5.66 -13.39
C PHE A 11 3.73 5.96 -14.87
N GLU A 12 2.81 6.64 -15.55
CA GLU A 12 3.02 7.11 -16.93
C GLU A 12 4.18 8.10 -17.04
N ALA A 13 4.27 9.08 -16.14
CA ALA A 13 5.35 10.06 -16.12
C ALA A 13 6.73 9.44 -15.80
N GLU A 14 6.77 8.40 -14.97
CA GLU A 14 7.98 7.65 -14.63
C GLU A 14 8.33 6.58 -15.69
N GLY A 15 7.45 6.33 -16.66
CA GLY A 15 7.65 5.31 -17.70
C GLY A 15 7.55 3.87 -17.20
N ILE A 16 6.98 3.65 -16.01
CA ILE A 16 6.84 2.31 -15.41
C ILE A 16 5.39 1.84 -15.47
N SER A 17 5.18 0.54 -15.65
CA SER A 17 3.83 -0.03 -15.61
C SER A 17 3.41 -0.41 -14.18
N VAL A 18 2.11 -0.40 -13.90
CA VAL A 18 1.54 -0.93 -12.64
C VAL A 18 2.01 -2.37 -12.38
N ALA A 19 2.15 -3.18 -13.44
CA ALA A 19 2.60 -4.56 -13.35
C ALA A 19 4.07 -4.70 -12.99
N GLU A 20 4.93 -3.81 -13.50
CA GLU A 20 6.34 -3.75 -13.13
C GLU A 20 6.50 -3.29 -11.68
N TRP A 21 5.84 -2.20 -11.30
CA TRP A 21 5.83 -1.71 -9.93
C TRP A 21 5.35 -2.79 -8.95
N ALA A 22 4.26 -3.49 -9.26
CA ALA A 22 3.74 -4.57 -8.44
C ALA A 22 4.75 -5.70 -8.27
N ARG A 23 5.41 -6.13 -9.36
CA ARG A 23 6.45 -7.17 -9.32
C ARG A 23 7.65 -6.73 -8.49
N ALA A 24 8.13 -5.50 -8.69
CA ALA A 24 9.25 -4.94 -7.94
C ALA A 24 8.97 -4.89 -6.42
N LYS A 25 7.71 -4.65 -6.04
CA LYS A 25 7.26 -4.62 -4.64
C LYS A 25 6.82 -6.00 -4.10
N GLY A 26 6.81 -7.05 -4.92
CA GLY A 26 6.36 -8.39 -4.53
C GLY A 26 4.84 -8.53 -4.36
N TYR A 27 4.05 -7.62 -4.91
CA TYR A 27 2.59 -7.64 -4.81
C TYR A 27 1.92 -8.37 -5.97
N ASN A 28 0.79 -9.01 -5.69
CA ASN A 28 -0.06 -9.57 -6.73
C ASN A 28 -0.77 -8.46 -7.53
N LEU A 29 -0.60 -8.47 -8.85
CA LEU A 29 -1.15 -7.45 -9.76
C LEU A 29 -2.67 -7.28 -9.64
N ARG A 30 -3.43 -8.38 -9.49
CA ARG A 30 -4.89 -8.32 -9.33
C ARG A 30 -5.27 -7.59 -8.04
N THR A 31 -4.49 -7.77 -6.97
CA THR A 31 -4.70 -7.04 -5.72
C THR A 31 -4.41 -5.55 -5.88
N VAL A 32 -3.33 -5.18 -6.59
CA VAL A 32 -3.00 -3.77 -6.86
C VAL A 32 -4.12 -3.08 -7.64
N TYR A 33 -4.64 -3.70 -8.71
CA TYR A 33 -5.78 -3.14 -9.45
C TYR A 33 -7.08 -3.10 -8.62
N ALA A 34 -7.31 -4.06 -7.73
CA ALA A 34 -8.45 -4.00 -6.82
C ALA A 34 -8.37 -2.82 -5.83
N VAL A 35 -7.17 -2.42 -5.43
CA VAL A 35 -6.92 -1.22 -4.60
C VAL A 35 -7.12 0.05 -5.43
N LEU A 36 -6.49 0.15 -6.60
CA LEU A 36 -6.62 1.32 -7.50
C LEU A 36 -8.06 1.57 -7.96
N SER A 37 -8.85 0.51 -8.17
CA SER A 37 -10.27 0.63 -8.56
C SER A 37 -11.20 0.98 -7.40
N GLY A 38 -10.71 0.98 -6.16
CA GLY A 38 -11.54 1.23 -4.97
C GLY A 38 -12.55 0.13 -4.64
N ARG A 39 -12.55 -1.01 -5.35
CA ARG A 39 -13.47 -2.14 -5.10
C ARG A 39 -13.35 -2.72 -3.70
N ARG A 40 -12.18 -2.57 -3.06
CA ARG A 40 -11.94 -2.99 -1.67
C ARG A 40 -11.54 -1.77 -0.84
N LYS A 41 -12.13 -1.65 0.35
CA LYS A 41 -11.83 -0.57 1.31
C LYS A 41 -10.38 -0.55 1.82
N SER A 42 -9.62 -1.63 1.61
CA SER A 42 -8.18 -1.70 1.91
C SER A 42 -7.83 -1.23 3.32
N GLN A 43 -8.65 -1.63 4.30
CA GLN A 43 -8.55 -1.15 5.68
C GLN A 43 -7.40 -1.82 6.45
N ARG A 44 -7.06 -3.06 6.07
CA ARG A 44 -6.05 -3.92 6.72
C ARG A 44 -5.36 -4.86 5.72
N GLY A 45 -4.28 -5.52 6.15
CA GLY A 45 -3.54 -6.52 5.39
C GLY A 45 -2.84 -5.96 4.13
N ILE A 46 -2.63 -6.81 3.13
CA ILE A 46 -1.90 -6.45 1.89
C ILE A 46 -2.55 -5.29 1.15
N GLY A 47 -3.89 -5.25 1.07
CA GLY A 47 -4.58 -4.12 0.41
C GLY A 47 -4.30 -2.78 1.09
N HIS A 48 -4.22 -2.77 2.43
CA HIS A 48 -3.82 -1.57 3.17
C HIS A 48 -2.37 -1.17 2.88
N GLN A 49 -1.45 -2.13 2.88
CA GLN A 49 -0.02 -1.89 2.59
C GLN A 49 0.15 -1.29 1.18
N ILE A 50 -0.50 -1.87 0.17
CA ILE A 50 -0.50 -1.32 -1.20
C ILE A 50 -1.06 0.10 -1.24
N ALA A 51 -2.19 0.36 -0.55
CA ALA A 51 -2.78 1.70 -0.54
C ALA A 51 -1.86 2.74 0.12
N VAL A 52 -1.08 2.35 1.12
CA VAL A 52 -0.08 3.20 1.76
C VAL A 52 1.11 3.43 0.83
N ASP A 53 1.67 2.36 0.26
CA ASP A 53 2.81 2.43 -0.66
C ASP A 53 2.52 3.27 -1.93
N LEU A 54 1.27 3.25 -2.40
CA LEU A 54 0.80 4.07 -3.53
C LEU A 54 0.45 5.51 -3.12
N GLY A 55 0.54 5.87 -1.84
CA GLY A 55 0.17 7.19 -1.33
C GLY A 55 -1.34 7.49 -1.31
N LEU A 56 -2.18 6.47 -1.55
CA LEU A 56 -3.65 6.56 -1.49
C LEU A 56 -4.16 6.66 -0.06
N LYS A 57 -3.38 6.18 0.91
CA LYS A 57 -3.67 6.25 2.35
C LYS A 57 -2.43 6.70 3.11
N ALA A 58 -2.63 7.39 4.23
CA ALA A 58 -1.54 7.78 5.11
C ALA A 58 -0.89 6.54 5.75
N GLU A 59 0.42 6.61 5.97
CA GLU A 59 1.13 5.62 6.76
C GLU A 59 0.52 5.53 8.16
N PRO A 60 0.22 4.31 8.66
CA PRO A 60 -0.28 4.15 10.01
C PRO A 60 0.81 4.59 10.99
N LYS A 61 0.43 5.39 11.99
CA LYS A 61 1.32 5.69 13.11
C LYS A 61 1.70 4.35 13.75
N LYS A 62 3.00 4.02 13.73
CA LYS A 62 3.52 2.79 14.33
C LYS A 62 3.13 2.81 15.80
N LEU A 63 2.11 2.04 16.17
CA LEU A 63 1.75 1.90 17.57
C LEU A 63 2.94 1.24 18.25
N LEU A 64 3.56 1.95 19.19
CA LEU A 64 4.59 1.44 20.08
C LEU A 64 3.94 0.44 21.06
N PHE A 65 3.27 -0.59 20.54
CA PHE A 65 2.83 -1.68 21.38
C PHE A 65 4.07 -2.54 21.67
N ARG A 66 4.87 -2.09 22.65
CA ARG A 66 5.84 -2.94 23.31
C ARG A 66 5.00 -3.92 24.13
N PRO A 67 5.02 -5.24 23.85
CA PRO A 67 4.44 -6.16 24.80
C PRO A 67 5.32 -6.02 26.06
N LEU A 68 4.73 -5.51 27.15
CA LEU A 68 5.32 -5.62 28.48
C LEU A 68 5.24 -7.09 28.88
N VAL A 69 6.06 -7.93 28.26
CA VAL A 69 6.21 -9.33 28.65
C VAL A 69 7.67 -9.55 29.01
N ASN A 70 7.86 -9.68 30.32
CA ASN A 70 9.05 -10.11 31.04
C ASN A 70 10.25 -9.15 31.02
N ALA A 71 10.12 -8.06 31.78
CA ALA A 71 11.26 -7.49 32.51
C ALA A 71 11.12 -7.95 33.98
N ALA A 72 11.30 -9.25 34.19
CA ALA A 72 11.42 -9.87 35.50
C ALA A 72 12.50 -10.95 35.36
N GLU A 73 13.75 -10.52 35.52
CA GLU A 73 14.84 -11.33 36.07
C GLU A 73 15.36 -10.60 37.29
#